data_AF-A0A7S0PNI4-F1
#
_entry.id   AF-A0A7S0PNI4-F1
#
_cell.length_a   1.000
_cell.length_b   1.000
_cell.length_c   1.000
_cell.angle_alpha   90.00
_cell.angle_beta   90.00
_cell.angle_gamma   90.00
#
_symmetry.space_group_name_H-M   'P 1'
#
loop_
_entity.id
_entity.type
_entity.pdbx_description
1 polymer ?
#
loop_
_entity_poly.entity_id
_entity_poly.type
_entity_poly.pdbx_seq_one_letter_code
_entity_poly.pdbx_strand_id
1 'polypeptide(L)'
;RAENSNTSRHLAEFWMVEPELAFADLQDDMDCAEAYLKHCLTHVLEHCDEDLEFFEKNISKDNLRERLRGVATSDFARITYTEAVDHVLKAKKKFEFPVEWGCDLQSEHERYLTEEVFKNRPVIVRDYPKGVKAFYMRENDDGKTVAAM
;
A
#
# COMPACT_ATOMS: atom_id res chain seq x y z
N ARG A 1 -6.57 13.27 -12.78
CA ARG A 1 -5.57 14.27 -12.33
C ARG A 1 -5.04 15.03 -13.54
N ALA A 2 -4.76 16.35 -13.41
CA ALA A 2 -4.30 17.20 -14.51
C ALA A 2 -2.76 17.40 -14.55
N GLU A 3 -2.02 16.60 -13.79
CA GLU A 3 -0.56 16.60 -13.80
C GLU A 3 -0.02 16.12 -15.17
N ASN A 4 1.04 16.78 -15.66
CA ASN A 4 1.69 16.39 -16.92
C ASN A 4 2.63 15.20 -16.69
N SER A 5 2.04 14.04 -16.37
CA SER A 5 2.73 12.79 -16.06
C SER A 5 2.41 11.74 -17.11
N ASN A 6 3.39 11.36 -17.92
CA ASN A 6 3.27 10.31 -18.92
C ASN A 6 4.09 9.08 -18.50
N THR A 7 3.48 8.20 -17.71
CA THR A 7 4.09 6.93 -17.28
C THR A 7 3.10 5.78 -17.48
N SER A 8 3.57 4.54 -17.41
CA SER A 8 2.74 3.34 -17.54
C SER A 8 1.71 3.13 -16.42
N ARG A 9 1.70 3.99 -15.39
CA ARG A 9 0.87 3.84 -14.17
C ARG A 9 -0.03 5.05 -13.88
N HIS A 10 0.01 6.12 -14.67
CA HIS A 10 -0.80 7.32 -14.43
C HIS A 10 -1.90 7.46 -15.49
N LEU A 11 -3.09 7.86 -15.05
CA LEU A 11 -4.24 8.19 -15.90
C LEU A 11 -4.73 9.60 -15.60
N ALA A 12 -5.12 10.34 -16.65
CA ALA A 12 -5.74 11.66 -16.50
C ALA A 12 -7.15 11.55 -15.88
N GLU A 13 -7.84 10.43 -16.12
CA GLU A 13 -9.16 10.10 -15.61
C GLU A 13 -9.16 8.66 -15.07
N PHE A 14 -9.65 8.48 -13.84
CA PHE A 14 -9.77 7.19 -13.16
C PHE A 14 -10.85 7.28 -12.09
N TRP A 15 -11.31 6.12 -11.62
CA TRP A 15 -12.34 6.02 -10.59
C TRP A 15 -11.72 5.80 -9.22
N MET A 16 -12.32 6.41 -8.19
CA MET A 16 -11.93 6.22 -6.79
C MET A 16 -13.12 5.66 -6.02
N VAL A 17 -12.82 4.81 -5.04
CA VAL A 17 -13.77 4.32 -4.03
C VAL A 17 -13.26 4.81 -2.70
N GLU A 18 -13.97 5.75 -2.10
CA GLU A 18 -13.52 6.54 -0.95
C GLU A 18 -14.54 6.39 0.20
N PRO A 19 -14.43 5.31 1.03
CA PRO A 19 -15.30 5.15 2.19
C PRO A 19 -14.94 6.14 3.29
N GLU A 20 -15.95 6.58 4.04
CA GLU A 20 -15.80 7.44 5.22
C GLU A 20 -16.58 6.82 6.39
N LEU A 21 -15.94 6.73 7.56
CA LEU A 21 -16.43 5.98 8.72
C LEU A 21 -16.54 6.91 9.94
N ALA A 22 -17.75 7.21 10.38
CA ALA A 22 -17.95 7.94 11.63
C ALA A 22 -17.60 7.05 12.84
N PHE A 23 -17.06 7.68 13.90
CA PHE A 23 -16.64 7.01 15.14
C PHE A 23 -15.48 6.01 14.99
N ALA A 24 -14.80 6.02 13.83
CA ALA A 24 -13.60 5.24 13.57
C ALA A 24 -12.33 6.06 13.88
N ASP A 25 -11.29 5.37 14.33
CA ASP A 25 -9.93 5.90 14.35
C ASP A 25 -9.05 5.28 13.25
N LEU A 26 -7.75 5.58 13.24
CA LEU A 26 -6.82 5.04 12.23
C LEU A 26 -6.71 3.52 12.28
N GLN A 27 -6.89 2.91 13.45
CA GLN A 27 -6.86 1.46 13.58
C GLN A 27 -8.09 0.84 12.90
N ASP A 28 -9.27 1.41 13.11
CA ASP A 28 -10.49 0.99 12.43
C ASP A 28 -10.41 1.18 10.91
N ASP A 29 -9.81 2.28 10.44
CA ASP A 29 -9.57 2.55 9.02
C ASP A 29 -8.65 1.49 8.38
N MET A 30 -7.53 1.16 9.04
CA MET A 30 -6.63 0.08 8.60
C MET A 30 -7.35 -1.28 8.56
N ASP A 31 -8.16 -1.58 9.58
CA ASP A 31 -8.95 -2.82 9.64
C ASP A 31 -9.98 -2.89 8.50
N CYS A 32 -10.65 -1.77 8.20
CA CYS A 32 -11.59 -1.67 7.08
C CYS A 32 -10.89 -1.84 5.73
N ALA A 33 -9.76 -1.16 5.51
CA ALA A 33 -8.99 -1.24 4.26
C ALA A 33 -8.49 -2.67 4.00
N GLU A 34 -7.96 -3.34 5.03
CA GLU A 34 -7.52 -4.74 4.93
C GLU A 34 -8.69 -5.68 4.63
N ALA A 35 -9.79 -5.56 5.37
CA ALA A 35 -10.98 -6.39 5.17
C ALA A 35 -11.60 -6.18 3.78
N TYR A 36 -11.66 -4.94 3.30
CA TYR A 36 -12.17 -4.60 1.98
C TYR A 36 -11.35 -5.26 0.86
N LEU A 37 -10.02 -5.12 0.88
CA LEU A 37 -9.15 -5.74 -0.11
C LEU A 37 -9.25 -7.27 -0.09
N LYS A 38 -9.23 -7.88 1.10
CA LYS A 38 -9.39 -9.34 1.24
C LYS A 38 -10.74 -9.81 0.69
N HIS A 39 -11.82 -9.08 0.96
CA HIS A 39 -13.15 -9.39 0.45
C HIS A 39 -13.20 -9.34 -1.07
N CYS A 40 -12.75 -8.24 -1.68
CA CYS A 40 -12.75 -8.09 -3.15
C CYS A 40 -11.93 -9.18 -3.84
N LEU A 41 -10.73 -9.49 -3.32
CA LEU A 41 -9.88 -10.53 -3.89
C LEU A 41 -10.48 -11.93 -3.74
N THR A 42 -11.07 -12.23 -2.58
CA THR A 42 -11.78 -13.50 -2.35
C THR A 42 -12.95 -13.64 -3.32
N HIS A 43 -13.74 -12.57 -3.50
CA HIS A 43 -14.86 -12.57 -4.44
C HIS A 43 -14.40 -12.87 -5.88
N VAL A 44 -13.33 -12.22 -6.35
CA VAL A 44 -12.74 -12.49 -7.68
C VAL A 44 -12.24 -13.92 -7.80
N LEU A 45 -11.55 -14.44 -6.78
CA LEU A 45 -11.04 -15.82 -6.76
C LEU A 45 -12.16 -16.88 -6.79
N GLU A 46 -13.32 -16.57 -6.22
CA GLU A 46 -14.46 -17.50 -6.15
C GLU A 46 -15.36 -17.44 -7.40
N HIS A 47 -15.46 -16.28 -8.06
CA HIS A 47 -16.49 -16.04 -9.08
C HIS A 47 -15.93 -15.78 -10.50
N CYS A 48 -14.61 -15.62 -10.67
CA CYS A 48 -14.01 -15.23 -11.95
C CYS A 48 -12.94 -16.23 -12.44
N ASP A 49 -13.13 -17.53 -12.21
CA ASP A 49 -12.09 -18.54 -12.50
C ASP A 49 -11.68 -18.56 -13.98
N GLU A 50 -12.64 -18.56 -14.92
CA GLU A 50 -12.35 -18.60 -16.36
C GLU A 50 -11.49 -17.40 -16.81
N ASP A 51 -11.82 -16.20 -16.35
CA ASP A 51 -11.05 -14.98 -16.65
C ASP A 51 -9.65 -15.05 -16.03
N LEU A 52 -9.54 -15.50 -14.77
CA LEU A 52 -8.25 -15.68 -14.11
C LEU A 52 -7.37 -16.69 -14.84
N GLU A 53 -7.94 -17.79 -15.36
CA GLU A 53 -7.20 -18.77 -16.18
C GLU A 53 -6.66 -18.12 -17.45
N PHE A 54 -7.51 -17.33 -18.13
CA PHE A 54 -7.10 -16.60 -19.31
C PHE A 54 -5.94 -15.64 -19.01
N PHE A 55 -6.01 -14.88 -17.91
CA PHE A 55 -4.94 -13.96 -17.52
C PHE A 55 -3.63 -14.66 -17.17
N GLU A 56 -3.67 -15.79 -16.47
CA GLU A 56 -2.47 -16.59 -16.14
C GLU A 56 -1.78 -17.12 -17.41
N LYS A 57 -2.56 -17.61 -18.36
CA LYS A 57 -2.02 -18.15 -19.60
C LYS A 57 -1.39 -17.08 -20.50
N ASN A 58 -1.99 -15.89 -20.54
CA ASN A 58 -1.67 -14.90 -21.59
C ASN A 58 -0.92 -13.65 -21.09
N ILE A 59 -1.09 -13.25 -19.83
CA ILE A 59 -0.64 -11.94 -19.33
C ILE A 59 0.34 -12.09 -18.17
N SER A 60 -0.08 -12.74 -17.08
CA SER A 60 0.70 -12.87 -15.84
C SER A 60 1.04 -14.33 -15.58
N LYS A 61 2.07 -14.82 -16.29
CA LYS A 61 2.52 -16.23 -16.22
C LYS A 61 3.10 -16.63 -14.85
N ASP A 62 3.30 -15.65 -13.97
CA ASP A 62 3.88 -15.83 -12.63
C ASP A 62 2.77 -15.98 -11.58
N ASN A 63 2.19 -17.17 -11.51
CA ASN A 63 1.29 -17.64 -10.43
C ASN A 63 0.28 -16.58 -9.92
N LEU A 64 -0.49 -15.96 -10.82
CA LEU A 64 -1.40 -14.86 -10.48
C LEU A 64 -2.35 -15.25 -9.34
N ARG A 65 -3.04 -16.40 -9.45
CA ARG A 65 -3.99 -16.88 -8.44
C ARG A 65 -3.30 -17.14 -7.11
N GLU A 66 -2.07 -17.65 -7.11
CA GLU A 66 -1.29 -17.85 -5.88
C GLU A 66 -0.99 -16.51 -5.20
N ARG A 67 -0.57 -15.50 -5.97
CA ARG A 67 -0.30 -14.16 -5.44
C ARG A 67 -1.58 -13.51 -4.89
N LEU A 68 -2.69 -13.57 -5.63
CA LEU A 68 -3.98 -13.04 -5.17
C LEU A 68 -4.44 -13.74 -3.89
N ARG A 69 -4.32 -15.07 -3.84
CA ARG A 69 -4.65 -15.87 -2.65
C ARG A 69 -3.75 -15.49 -1.48
N GLY A 70 -2.45 -15.33 -1.72
CA GLY A 70 -1.48 -14.88 -0.73
C GLY A 70 -1.90 -13.56 -0.07
N VAL A 71 -2.33 -12.57 -0.86
CA VAL A 71 -2.84 -11.30 -0.31
C VAL A 71 -4.17 -11.51 0.43
N ALA A 72 -5.11 -12.26 -0.14
CA ALA A 72 -6.43 -12.49 0.45
C ALA A 72 -6.38 -13.21 1.81
N THR A 73 -5.37 -14.06 2.04
CA THR A 73 -5.26 -14.87 3.27
C THR A 73 -4.19 -14.40 4.25
N SER A 74 -3.31 -13.46 3.87
CA SER A 74 -2.25 -12.98 4.77
C SER A 74 -2.74 -11.84 5.63
N ASP A 75 -2.30 -11.79 6.89
CA ASP A 75 -2.44 -10.58 7.71
C ASP A 75 -1.47 -9.49 7.23
N PHE A 76 -1.94 -8.25 7.17
CA PHE A 76 -1.10 -7.16 6.67
C PHE A 76 -0.11 -6.74 7.76
N ALA A 77 1.16 -6.53 7.37
CA ALA A 77 2.12 -5.91 8.27
C ALA A 77 1.70 -4.47 8.53
N ARG A 78 1.77 -4.00 9.77
CA ARG A 78 1.48 -2.61 10.12
C ARG A 78 2.71 -2.02 10.78
N ILE A 79 3.29 -1.01 10.15
CA ILE A 79 4.51 -0.34 10.64
C ILE A 79 4.31 1.17 10.61
N THR A 80 4.99 1.88 11.50
CA THR A 80 5.09 3.33 11.42
C THR A 80 5.97 3.75 10.25
N TYR A 81 5.76 4.96 9.73
CA TYR A 81 6.64 5.60 8.76
C TYR A 81 8.09 5.64 9.25
N THR A 82 8.29 5.90 10.55
CA THR A 82 9.62 5.93 11.16
C THR A 82 10.32 4.57 11.04
N GLU A 83 9.60 3.47 11.31
CA GLU A 83 10.13 2.11 11.11
C GLU A 83 10.38 1.80 9.63
N ALA A 84 9.50 2.25 8.74
CA ALA A 84 9.66 2.08 7.29
C ALA A 84 10.96 2.74 6.79
N VAL A 85 11.21 4.00 7.18
CA VAL A 85 12.45 4.71 6.84
C VAL A 85 13.68 4.00 7.43
N ASP A 86 13.61 3.54 8.68
CA ASP A 86 14.71 2.81 9.33
C ASP A 86 15.05 1.51 8.59
N HIS A 87 14.05 0.76 8.13
CA HIS A 87 14.25 -0.42 7.29
C HIS A 87 14.98 -0.08 5.98
N VAL A 88 14.54 0.98 5.28
CA VAL A 88 15.13 1.40 4.00
C VAL A 88 16.58 1.88 4.22
N LEU A 89 16.86 2.65 5.28
CA LEU A 89 18.20 3.12 5.61
C LEU A 89 19.16 1.99 6.01
N LYS A 90 18.66 0.93 6.64
CA LYS A 90 19.45 -0.26 7.01
C LYS A 90 19.63 -1.25 5.86
N ALA A 91 18.97 -1.02 4.72
CA ALA A 91 19.06 -1.91 3.58
C ALA A 91 20.49 -1.96 3.02
N LYS A 92 20.99 -3.16 2.77
CA LYS A 92 22.31 -3.36 2.14
C LYS A 92 22.23 -3.27 0.61
N LYS A 93 21.41 -2.34 0.11
CA LYS A 93 21.21 -2.12 -1.32
C LYS A 93 21.19 -0.63 -1.64
N LYS A 94 21.47 -0.29 -2.89
CA LYS A 94 21.40 1.08 -3.38
C LYS A 94 20.01 1.34 -3.94
N PHE A 95 19.39 2.43 -3.49
CA PHE A 95 18.17 2.99 -4.06
C PHE A 95 18.55 4.13 -5.00
N GLU A 96 17.72 4.37 -6.01
CA GLU A 96 17.90 5.51 -6.92
C GLU A 96 17.56 6.83 -6.21
N PHE A 97 16.51 6.80 -5.40
CA PHE A 97 16.03 7.92 -4.61
C PHE A 97 16.52 7.77 -3.15
N PRO A 98 17.36 8.68 -2.64
CA PRO A 98 17.72 8.64 -1.23
C PRO A 98 16.48 8.91 -0.37
N VAL A 99 16.38 8.21 0.76
CA VAL A 99 15.33 8.44 1.76
C VAL A 99 15.93 9.10 2.99
N GLU A 100 15.17 10.03 3.58
CA GLU A 100 15.40 10.55 4.92
C GLU A 100 14.06 10.77 5.61
N TRP A 101 14.09 10.85 6.95
CA TRP A 101 12.87 11.10 7.72
C TRP A 101 12.31 12.48 7.39
N GLY A 102 11.07 12.54 6.94
CA GLY A 102 10.41 13.76 6.45
C GLY A 102 10.18 13.79 4.94
N CYS A 103 10.76 12.86 4.18
CA CYS A 103 10.48 12.71 2.74
C CYS A 103 9.43 11.62 2.47
N ASP A 104 8.71 11.74 1.36
CA ASP A 104 7.77 10.70 0.95
C ASP A 104 8.51 9.45 0.45
N LEU A 105 7.94 8.27 0.69
CA LEU A 105 8.48 7.02 0.18
C LEU A 105 8.24 6.95 -1.34
N GLN A 106 9.19 6.38 -2.07
CA GLN A 106 9.06 6.14 -3.50
C GLN A 106 8.69 4.68 -3.74
N SER A 107 8.17 4.36 -4.93
CA SER A 107 7.76 2.99 -5.27
C SER A 107 8.84 1.94 -5.03
N GLU A 108 10.13 2.26 -5.19
CA GLU A 108 11.21 1.30 -4.92
C GLU A 108 11.37 0.99 -3.42
N HIS A 109 11.08 1.95 -2.55
CA HIS A 109 11.11 1.78 -1.09
C HIS A 109 9.92 0.94 -0.64
N GLU A 110 8.72 1.24 -1.13
CA GLU A 110 7.49 0.50 -0.83
C GLU A 110 7.59 -0.96 -1.27
N ARG A 111 8.13 -1.18 -2.49
CA ARG A 111 8.41 -2.54 -3.00
C ARG A 111 9.45 -3.25 -2.17
N TYR A 112 10.53 -2.58 -1.75
CA TYR A 112 11.53 -3.18 -0.85
C TYR A 112 10.91 -3.67 0.46
N LEU A 113 10.11 -2.82 1.10
CA LEU A 113 9.43 -3.16 2.35
C LEU A 113 8.55 -4.40 2.15
N THR A 114 7.72 -4.39 1.10
CA THR A 114 6.77 -5.48 0.84
C THR A 114 7.47 -6.78 0.42
N GLU A 115 8.29 -6.72 -0.63
CA GLU A 115 8.86 -7.90 -1.30
C GLU A 115 10.01 -8.53 -0.49
N GLU A 116 10.87 -7.71 0.13
CA GLU A 116 12.08 -8.19 0.80
C GLU A 116 11.97 -8.20 2.32
N VAL A 117 11.57 -7.07 2.94
CA VAL A 117 11.52 -6.97 4.42
C VAL A 117 10.39 -7.83 4.98
N PHE A 118 9.21 -7.74 4.37
CA PHE A 118 8.01 -8.48 4.77
C PHE A 118 7.70 -9.68 3.88
N LYS A 119 8.62 -10.08 2.99
CA LYS A 119 8.58 -11.35 2.23
C LYS A 119 7.27 -11.54 1.45
N ASN A 120 6.91 -10.55 0.64
CA ASN A 120 5.68 -10.48 -0.16
C ASN A 120 4.38 -10.40 0.67
N ARG A 121 4.46 -10.08 1.96
CA ARG A 121 3.29 -9.77 2.78
C ARG A 121 2.92 -8.28 2.59
N PRO A 122 1.65 -7.95 2.29
CA PRO A 122 1.21 -6.57 2.20
C PRO A 122 1.55 -5.76 3.47
N VAL A 123 1.85 -4.48 3.29
CA VAL A 123 2.31 -3.59 4.37
C VAL A 123 1.47 -2.32 4.35
N ILE A 124 0.91 -1.98 5.51
CA ILE A 124 0.33 -0.67 5.80
C ILE A 124 1.40 0.13 6.56
N VAL A 125 1.76 1.28 6.01
CA VAL A 125 2.65 2.25 6.67
C VAL A 125 1.77 3.33 7.28
N ARG A 126 1.96 3.68 8.55
CA ARG A 126 1.13 4.66 9.27
C ARG A 126 1.94 5.76 9.95
N ASP A 127 1.29 6.80 10.46
CA ASP A 127 1.91 7.90 11.21
C ASP A 127 2.97 8.68 10.40
N TYR A 128 2.58 9.14 9.21
CA TYR A 128 3.47 9.93 8.33
C TYR A 128 3.78 11.32 8.90
N PRO A 129 4.91 11.94 8.50
CA PRO A 129 5.25 13.31 8.90
C PRO A 129 4.20 14.29 8.39
N LYS A 130 3.78 15.22 9.24
CA LYS A 130 2.71 16.18 8.89
C LYS A 130 3.02 17.06 7.67
N GLY A 131 4.30 17.32 7.42
CA GLY A 131 4.76 18.21 6.33
C GLY A 131 4.58 17.63 4.92
N VAL A 132 4.36 16.32 4.78
CA VAL A 132 4.21 15.65 3.47
C VAL A 132 2.82 15.08 3.24
N LYS A 133 1.88 15.36 4.15
CA LYS A 133 0.51 14.85 4.10
C LYS A 133 -0.48 16.01 4.05
N ALA A 134 -1.73 15.70 3.71
CA ALA A 134 -2.77 16.70 3.53
C ALA A 134 -3.22 17.31 4.87
N PHE A 135 -3.69 18.57 4.82
CA PHE A 135 -4.00 19.37 6.01
C PHE A 135 -5.12 18.82 6.91
N TYR A 136 -5.97 17.91 6.39
CA TYR A 136 -7.14 17.38 7.11
C TYR A 136 -6.82 16.16 7.98
N MET A 137 -5.61 15.62 7.91
CA MET A 137 -5.22 14.46 8.70
C MET A 137 -4.98 14.87 10.16
N ARG A 138 -5.51 14.09 11.12
CA ARG A 138 -5.41 14.38 12.56
C ARG A 138 -3.94 14.40 12.99
N GLU A 139 -3.48 15.47 13.65
CA GLU A 139 -2.14 15.48 14.26
C GLU A 139 -2.06 14.45 15.40
N ASN A 140 -0.96 13.71 15.44
CA ASN A 140 -0.66 12.78 16.52
C ASN A 140 -0.08 13.51 17.73
N ASP A 141 -0.12 12.87 18.89
CA ASP A 141 0.28 13.47 20.17
C ASP A 141 1.79 13.79 20.25
N ASP A 142 2.59 13.26 19.33
CA ASP A 142 4.03 13.53 19.20
C ASP A 142 4.36 14.91 18.59
N GLY A 143 3.35 15.61 18.04
CA GLY A 143 3.47 16.92 17.40
C GLY A 143 4.23 16.93 16.07
N LYS A 144 4.62 15.76 15.56
CA LYS A 144 5.47 15.56 14.36
C LYS A 144 4.74 14.81 13.25
N THR A 145 3.89 13.87 13.60
CA THR A 145 3.19 12.98 12.65
C THR A 145 1.70 13.24 12.63
N VAL A 146 1.03 12.69 11.60
CA VAL A 146 -0.42 12.69 11.47
C VAL A 146 -0.93 11.26 11.34
N ALA A 147 -2.15 11.03 11.81
CA ALA A 147 -2.86 9.76 11.68
C ALA A 147 -3.24 9.51 10.21
N ALA A 148 -2.26 9.03 9.45
CA ALA A 148 -2.32 8.82 8.02
C ALA A 148 -1.66 7.49 7.68
N MET A 149 -2.26 6.77 6.75
CA MET A 149 -1.64 5.64 6.05
C MET A 149 -1.27 5.97 4.60
#